data_AF-A0A251NMN1-F1
#
_entry.id   AF-A0A251NMN1-F1
#
_cell.length_a   1.000
_cell.length_b   1.000
_cell.length_c   1.000
_cell.angle_alpha   90.00
_cell.angle_beta   90.00
_cell.angle_gamma   90.00
#
_symmetry.space_group_name_H-M   'P 1'
#
loop_
_entity.id
_entity.type
_entity.pdbx_description
1 polymer ?
#
loop_
_entity_poly.entity_id
_entity_poly.type
_entity_poly.pdbx_seq_one_letter_code
_entity_poly.pdbx_strand_id
1 'polypeptide(L)'
;MLYVTVIKCPYFTKFQLTIETVHRADNGQSDNVHGLSKGQLATRDVEIVDIASSARDYWSYVVSSSNTDLSKFTSAKTGRGPLLEGWQDKSKPVMTAYKLVTIDAPYWGFGYRIENALLLGERALFLESHRNCFAWIDEWFGLTVEQIRELEQQSDSLKEIQHSCELLYP
;
A
#
# COMPACT_ATOMS: atom_id res chain seq x y z
N MET A 1 -1.66 -4.54 16.38
CA MET A 1 -1.49 -3.10 16.63
C MET A 1 -2.23 -2.34 15.55
N LEU A 2 -2.93 -1.25 15.91
CA LEU A 2 -3.62 -0.38 14.97
C LEU A 2 -2.68 0.77 14.57
N TYR A 3 -2.55 1.02 13.28
CA TYR A 3 -1.79 2.15 12.73
C TYR A 3 -2.74 3.09 12.02
N VAL A 4 -2.60 4.40 12.25
CA VAL A 4 -3.49 5.42 11.69
C VAL A 4 -2.64 6.43 10.94
N THR A 5 -2.95 6.63 9.66
CA THR A 5 -2.39 7.69 8.82
C THR A 5 -3.52 8.66 8.47
N VAL A 6 -3.29 9.95 8.67
CA VAL A 6 -4.23 11.01 8.30
C VAL A 6 -3.56 11.96 7.32
N ILE A 7 -4.13 12.07 6.13
CA ILE A 7 -3.69 12.98 5.06
C ILE A 7 -4.65 14.15 4.99
N LYS A 8 -4.09 15.36 5.02
CA LYS A 8 -4.83 16.63 4.88
C LYS A 8 -4.19 17.46 3.78
N CYS A 9 -4.99 18.24 3.08
CA CYS A 9 -4.52 19.13 2.02
C CYS A 9 -4.78 20.59 2.40
N PRO A 10 -3.75 21.45 2.50
CA PRO A 10 -3.92 22.86 2.87
C PRO A 10 -4.86 23.64 1.94
N TYR A 11 -4.89 23.28 0.65
CA TYR A 11 -5.74 23.91 -0.36
C TYR A 11 -7.18 23.36 -0.36
N PHE A 12 -7.38 22.17 0.18
CA PHE A 12 -8.69 21.56 0.41
C PHE A 12 -8.90 21.38 1.92
N THR A 13 -9.20 22.49 2.62
CA THR A 13 -9.26 22.54 4.09
C THR A 13 -10.31 21.66 4.76
N LYS A 14 -11.34 21.22 4.02
CA LYS A 14 -12.37 20.30 4.49
C LYS A 14 -12.10 18.85 4.09
N PHE A 15 -11.09 18.61 3.25
CA PHE A 15 -10.71 17.28 2.82
C PHE A 15 -9.94 16.56 3.93
N GLN A 16 -10.28 15.28 4.14
CA GLN A 16 -9.50 14.37 4.96
C GLN A 16 -9.51 12.97 4.36
N LEU A 17 -8.34 12.34 4.30
CA LEU A 17 -8.20 10.92 4.01
C LEU A 17 -7.57 10.25 5.22
N THR A 18 -8.21 9.21 5.72
CA THR A 18 -7.75 8.43 6.87
C THR A 18 -7.56 6.98 6.45
N ILE A 19 -6.39 6.42 6.73
CA ILE A 19 -6.10 4.99 6.53
C ILE A 19 -5.80 4.37 7.88
N GLU A 20 -6.65 3.46 8.30
CA GLU A 20 -6.46 2.66 9.51
C GLU A 20 -6.03 1.24 9.12
N THR A 21 -4.83 0.82 9.54
CA THR A 21 -4.28 -0.49 9.19
C THR A 21 -4.18 -1.40 10.42
N VAL A 22 -4.74 -2.61 10.29
CA VAL A 22 -4.54 -3.71 11.23
C VAL A 22 -3.86 -4.86 10.50
N HIS A 23 -2.74 -5.36 11.04
CA HIS A 23 -2.06 -6.55 10.52
C HIS A 23 -2.47 -7.78 11.35
N ARG A 24 -2.87 -8.86 10.69
CA ARG A 24 -3.17 -10.17 11.31
C ARG A 24 -2.38 -11.27 10.63
N ALA A 25 -2.01 -12.30 11.41
CA ALA A 25 -1.39 -13.52 10.90
C ALA A 25 -2.47 -14.49 10.35
N ASP A 26 -3.22 -14.03 9.35
CA ASP A 26 -4.26 -14.77 8.66
C ASP A 26 -4.20 -14.51 7.14
N ASN A 27 -5.11 -15.13 6.40
CA ASN A 27 -5.28 -15.04 4.95
C ASN A 27 -6.55 -14.25 4.55
N GLY A 28 -6.96 -13.25 5.34
CA GLY A 28 -8.08 -12.38 4.99
C GLY A 28 -9.44 -12.82 5.53
N GLN A 29 -9.45 -13.76 6.49
CA GLN A 29 -10.69 -14.33 7.05
C GLN A 29 -11.24 -13.57 8.25
N SER A 30 -10.49 -12.64 8.84
CA SER A 30 -10.97 -11.88 10.00
C SER A 30 -11.95 -10.79 9.55
N ASP A 31 -13.19 -10.86 10.04
CA ASP A 31 -14.17 -9.80 9.79
C ASP A 31 -14.10 -8.70 10.87
N ASN A 32 -14.47 -7.49 10.46
CA ASN A 32 -14.60 -6.29 11.29
C ASN A 32 -13.42 -6.05 12.27
N VAL A 33 -12.19 -6.23 11.81
CA VAL A 33 -10.99 -6.12 12.67
C VAL A 33 -10.78 -4.71 13.25
N HIS A 34 -11.43 -3.70 12.68
CA HIS A 34 -11.43 -2.30 13.15
C HIS A 34 -12.54 -1.99 14.16
N GLY A 35 -13.44 -2.94 14.44
CA GLY A 35 -14.51 -2.73 15.43
C GLY A 35 -15.56 -1.70 15.00
N LEU A 36 -15.88 -1.64 13.71
CA LEU A 36 -16.88 -0.75 13.14
C LEU A 36 -18.28 -1.04 13.69
N SER A 37 -19.07 0.02 13.83
CA SER A 37 -20.48 -0.06 14.19
C SER A 37 -21.31 -0.69 13.06
N LYS A 38 -22.52 -1.16 13.38
CA LYS A 38 -23.46 -1.71 12.38
C LYS A 38 -23.74 -0.73 11.22
N GLY A 39 -23.84 0.56 11.53
CA GLY A 39 -24.07 1.60 10.51
C GLY A 39 -22.89 1.74 9.55
N GLN A 40 -21.67 1.80 10.08
CA GLN A 40 -20.45 1.87 9.26
C GLN A 40 -20.24 0.61 8.42
N LEU A 41 -20.54 -0.57 8.97
CA LEU A 41 -20.47 -1.82 8.21
C LEU A 41 -21.46 -1.85 7.04
N ALA A 42 -22.66 -1.29 7.21
CA ALA A 42 -23.68 -1.26 6.18
C ALA A 42 -23.31 -0.37 4.98
N THR A 43 -22.42 0.60 5.17
CA THR A 43 -21.95 1.52 4.12
C THR A 43 -20.56 1.18 3.61
N ARG A 44 -19.89 0.17 4.18
CA ARG A 44 -18.52 -0.20 3.82
C ARG A 44 -18.53 -1.15 2.63
N ASP A 45 -17.69 -0.85 1.64
CA ASP A 45 -17.29 -1.80 0.62
C ASP A 45 -16.01 -2.54 1.02
N VAL A 46 -15.96 -3.83 0.70
CA VAL A 46 -14.79 -4.69 0.97
C VAL A 46 -14.23 -5.17 -0.35
N GLU A 47 -12.94 -4.89 -0.56
CA GLU A 47 -12.18 -5.37 -1.70
C GLU A 47 -10.99 -6.22 -1.24
N ILE A 48 -10.77 -7.36 -1.90
CA ILE A 48 -9.59 -8.20 -1.72
C ILE A 48 -8.57 -7.82 -2.79
N VAL A 49 -7.40 -7.33 -2.36
CA VAL A 49 -6.31 -6.98 -3.26
C VAL A 49 -5.32 -8.15 -3.35
N ASP A 50 -5.32 -8.84 -4.50
CA ASP A 50 -4.36 -9.92 -4.78
C ASP A 50 -3.12 -9.41 -5.49
N ILE A 51 -1.97 -9.45 -4.80
CA ILE A 51 -0.67 -9.02 -5.34
C ILE A 51 -0.18 -9.90 -6.49
N ALA A 52 -0.69 -11.12 -6.65
CA ALA A 52 -0.35 -11.99 -7.77
C ALA A 52 -1.23 -11.73 -9.01
N SER A 53 -2.28 -10.92 -8.89
CA SER A 53 -3.18 -10.61 -10.00
C SER A 53 -2.43 -9.94 -11.15
N SER A 54 -2.79 -10.30 -12.38
CA SER A 54 -2.28 -9.65 -13.60
C SER A 54 -3.10 -8.44 -14.03
N ALA A 55 -4.24 -8.18 -13.36
CA ALA A 55 -5.10 -7.05 -13.68
C ALA A 55 -4.40 -5.73 -13.32
N ARG A 56 -4.12 -4.92 -14.33
CA ARG A 56 -3.63 -3.54 -14.17
C ARG A 56 -4.68 -2.58 -14.69
N ASP A 57 -5.00 -1.58 -13.89
CA ASP A 57 -5.87 -0.48 -14.29
C ASP A 57 -5.02 0.75 -14.65
N TYR A 58 -5.68 1.83 -15.11
CA TYR A 58 -5.02 3.09 -15.44
C TYR A 58 -4.18 3.63 -14.27
N TRP A 59 -4.65 3.46 -13.03
CA TRP A 59 -3.96 3.96 -11.85
C TRP A 59 -2.71 3.15 -11.53
N SER A 60 -2.69 1.85 -11.82
CA SER A 60 -1.49 1.00 -11.71
C SER A 60 -0.32 1.52 -12.55
N TYR A 61 -0.58 2.15 -13.70
CA TYR A 61 0.48 2.78 -14.52
C TYR A 61 1.02 4.05 -13.86
N VAL A 62 0.16 4.86 -13.24
CA VAL A 62 0.54 6.12 -12.59
C VAL A 62 1.43 5.86 -11.37
N VAL A 63 1.18 4.80 -10.60
CA VAL A 63 1.89 4.53 -9.33
C VAL A 63 3.24 3.82 -9.48
N SER A 64 3.82 3.74 -10.68
CA SER A 64 5.07 3.03 -10.99
C SER A 64 5.01 1.53 -10.63
N SER A 65 4.70 0.72 -11.64
CA SER A 65 4.57 -0.72 -11.47
C SER A 65 5.92 -1.44 -11.51
N SER A 66 6.11 -2.45 -10.65
CA SER A 66 7.24 -3.38 -10.82
C SER A 66 7.07 -4.23 -12.09
N ASN A 67 8.19 -4.45 -12.78
CA ASN A 67 8.27 -5.36 -13.93
C ASN A 67 8.40 -6.83 -13.52
N THR A 68 8.47 -7.12 -12.21
CA THR A 68 8.62 -8.48 -11.70
C THR A 68 7.31 -9.25 -11.81
N ASP A 69 7.35 -10.35 -12.56
CA ASP A 69 6.26 -11.33 -12.64
C ASP A 69 6.30 -12.25 -11.41
N LEU A 70 5.42 -12.00 -10.44
CA LEU A 70 5.36 -12.77 -9.18
C LEU A 70 4.98 -14.23 -9.38
N SER A 71 4.38 -14.59 -10.53
CA SER A 71 4.10 -15.99 -10.88
C SER A 71 5.34 -16.78 -11.30
N LYS A 72 6.47 -16.08 -11.51
CA LYS A 72 7.77 -16.67 -11.89
C LYS A 72 8.87 -16.36 -10.89
N PHE A 73 8.69 -15.31 -10.09
CA PHE A 73 9.67 -14.91 -9.09
C PHE A 73 9.77 -15.92 -7.94
N THR A 74 10.99 -16.30 -7.58
CA THR A 74 11.28 -17.05 -6.35
C THR A 74 12.46 -16.38 -5.66
N SER A 75 12.28 -16.06 -4.38
CA SER A 75 13.31 -15.45 -3.54
C SER A 75 14.48 -16.42 -3.32
N ALA A 76 15.69 -15.96 -3.59
CA ALA A 76 16.91 -16.73 -3.34
C ALA A 76 17.23 -16.83 -1.84
N LYS A 77 16.88 -15.82 -1.04
CA LYS A 77 17.15 -15.82 0.42
C LYS A 77 16.13 -16.64 1.21
N THR A 78 14.87 -16.63 0.81
CA THR A 78 13.76 -17.20 1.61
C THR A 78 13.10 -18.41 0.96
N GLY A 79 13.33 -18.67 -0.33
CA GLY A 79 12.65 -19.69 -1.11
C GLY A 79 11.17 -19.40 -1.37
N ARG A 80 10.68 -18.19 -1.05
CA ARG A 80 9.27 -17.79 -1.24
C ARG A 80 8.95 -17.48 -2.69
N GLY A 81 7.71 -17.79 -3.08
CA GLY A 81 7.28 -17.75 -4.47
C GLY A 81 7.58 -19.07 -5.20
N PRO A 82 7.11 -19.24 -6.44
CA PRO A 82 6.24 -18.32 -7.17
C PRO A 82 4.83 -18.21 -6.57
N LEU A 83 4.19 -17.06 -6.73
CA LEU A 83 2.81 -16.84 -6.31
C LEU A 83 1.86 -17.27 -7.43
N LEU A 84 1.33 -18.49 -7.32
CA LEU A 84 0.36 -19.07 -8.24
C LEU A 84 -1.07 -18.93 -7.71
N GLU A 85 -2.06 -19.40 -8.47
CA GLU A 85 -3.45 -19.41 -8.03
C GLU A 85 -3.63 -20.14 -6.68
N GLY A 86 -4.31 -19.45 -5.74
CA GLY A 86 -4.50 -19.91 -4.37
C GLY A 86 -3.24 -19.89 -3.50
N TRP A 87 -2.23 -19.07 -3.84
CA TRP A 87 -1.01 -18.93 -3.04
C TRP A 87 -1.30 -18.52 -1.59
N GLN A 88 -2.35 -17.75 -1.36
CA GLN A 88 -2.76 -17.23 -0.05
C GLN A 88 -3.00 -18.36 0.98
N ASP A 89 -3.53 -19.50 0.54
CA ASP A 89 -3.83 -20.64 1.40
C ASP A 89 -2.64 -21.59 1.55
N LYS A 90 -1.81 -21.69 0.51
CA LYS A 90 -0.68 -22.63 0.42
C LYS A 90 0.62 -22.08 1.02
N SER A 91 0.75 -20.76 1.08
CA SER A 91 1.97 -20.09 1.53
C SER A 91 1.99 -19.93 3.06
N LYS A 92 3.15 -20.22 3.68
CA LYS A 92 3.38 -19.97 5.11
C LYS A 92 4.77 -19.33 5.34
N PRO A 93 4.92 -18.42 6.31
CA PRO A 93 3.83 -17.69 6.98
C PRO A 93 2.96 -16.85 6.01
N VAL A 94 1.73 -16.52 6.40
CA VAL A 94 0.90 -15.55 5.66
C VAL A 94 0.36 -14.54 6.65
N MET A 95 0.16 -13.31 6.18
CA MET A 95 -0.43 -12.25 6.95
C MET A 95 -1.34 -11.43 6.03
N THR A 96 -2.33 -10.75 6.61
CA THR A 96 -3.20 -9.82 5.91
C THR A 96 -3.18 -8.44 6.56
N ALA A 97 -3.00 -7.41 5.73
CA ALA A 97 -3.11 -6.01 6.12
C ALA A 97 -4.52 -5.52 5.82
N TYR A 98 -5.35 -5.38 6.84
CA TYR A 98 -6.70 -4.83 6.73
C TYR A 98 -6.62 -3.31 6.76
N LYS A 99 -6.77 -2.67 5.61
CA LYS A 99 -6.71 -1.23 5.45
C LYS A 99 -8.11 -0.67 5.29
N LEU A 100 -8.59 0.05 6.31
CA LEU A 100 -9.83 0.80 6.23
C LEU A 100 -9.50 2.20 5.73
N VAL A 101 -10.00 2.54 4.55
CA VAL A 101 -9.84 3.87 3.93
C VAL A 101 -11.14 4.65 4.12
N THR A 102 -11.04 5.81 4.74
CA THR A 102 -12.14 6.76 4.89
C THR A 102 -11.75 8.07 4.22
N ILE A 103 -12.56 8.55 3.28
CA ILE A 103 -12.31 9.80 2.56
C ILE A 103 -13.51 10.72 2.76
N ASP A 104 -13.25 11.88 3.34
CA ASP A 104 -14.23 12.96 3.51
C ASP A 104 -13.85 14.09 2.55
N ALA A 105 -14.64 14.33 1.51
CA ALA A 105 -14.46 15.49 0.61
C ALA A 105 -15.78 16.27 0.46
N PRO A 106 -16.22 17.01 1.51
CA PRO A 106 -17.52 17.69 1.55
C PRO A 106 -17.52 19.00 0.71
N TYR A 107 -17.24 18.86 -0.58
CA TYR A 107 -17.21 19.92 -1.58
C TYR A 107 -18.38 19.79 -2.52
N TRP A 108 -19.18 20.86 -2.61
CA TRP A 108 -20.34 20.87 -3.47
C TRP A 108 -19.96 20.72 -4.95
N GLY A 109 -20.68 19.85 -5.65
CA GLY A 109 -20.52 19.60 -7.09
C GLY A 109 -19.48 18.54 -7.46
N PHE A 110 -18.35 18.44 -6.74
CA PHE A 110 -17.23 17.57 -7.15
C PHE A 110 -16.62 16.70 -6.04
N GLY A 111 -17.13 16.76 -4.79
CA GLY A 111 -16.64 15.94 -3.67
C GLY A 111 -16.56 14.44 -3.98
N TYR A 112 -17.65 13.87 -4.50
CA TYR A 112 -17.69 12.45 -4.89
C TYR A 112 -16.64 12.05 -5.94
N ARG A 113 -16.28 12.98 -6.84
CA ARG A 113 -15.25 12.71 -7.87
C ARG A 113 -13.87 12.64 -7.23
N ILE A 114 -13.60 13.48 -6.24
CA ILE A 114 -12.37 13.45 -5.45
C ILE A 114 -12.31 12.15 -4.64
N GLU A 115 -13.38 11.81 -3.93
CA GLU A 115 -13.46 10.56 -3.14
C GLU A 115 -13.17 9.34 -4.02
N ASN A 116 -13.88 9.21 -5.15
CA ASN A 116 -13.67 8.08 -6.07
C ASN A 116 -12.26 8.05 -6.67
N ALA A 117 -11.71 9.18 -7.09
CA ALA A 117 -10.37 9.23 -7.66
C ALA A 117 -9.31 8.81 -6.64
N LEU A 118 -9.44 9.26 -5.39
CA LEU A 118 -8.50 8.91 -4.33
C LEU A 118 -8.65 7.47 -3.87
N LEU A 119 -9.87 6.92 -3.79
CA LEU A 119 -10.07 5.49 -3.51
C LEU A 119 -9.35 4.62 -4.55
N LEU A 120 -9.48 4.95 -5.84
CA LEU A 120 -8.79 4.24 -6.91
C LEU A 120 -7.26 4.41 -6.84
N GLY A 121 -6.80 5.62 -6.52
CA GLY A 121 -5.38 5.91 -6.31
C GLY A 121 -4.77 5.11 -5.15
N GLU A 122 -5.42 5.10 -3.99
CA GLU A 122 -4.99 4.35 -2.80
C GLU A 122 -4.99 2.84 -3.05
N ARG A 123 -6.04 2.32 -3.73
CA ARG A 123 -6.09 0.92 -4.14
C ARG A 123 -4.88 0.53 -4.99
N ALA A 124 -4.58 1.33 -6.03
CA ALA A 124 -3.44 1.08 -6.91
C ALA A 124 -2.11 1.18 -6.15
N LEU A 125 -1.97 2.18 -5.27
CA LEU A 125 -0.79 2.35 -4.42
C LEU A 125 -0.58 1.14 -3.49
N PHE A 126 -1.64 0.64 -2.85
CA PHE A 126 -1.56 -0.55 -2.00
C PHE A 126 -1.13 -1.78 -2.80
N LEU A 127 -1.74 -2.02 -3.96
CA LEU A 127 -1.39 -3.15 -4.82
C LEU A 127 0.10 -3.10 -5.19
N GLU A 128 0.56 -2.01 -5.80
CA GLU A 128 1.94 -1.93 -6.29
C GLU A 128 2.95 -1.92 -5.14
N SER A 129 2.67 -1.24 -4.02
CA SER A 129 3.57 -1.24 -2.86
C SER A 129 3.77 -2.64 -2.27
N HIS A 130 2.70 -3.45 -2.17
CA HIS A 130 2.82 -4.82 -1.66
C HIS A 130 3.45 -5.77 -2.69
N ARG A 131 3.21 -5.56 -4.00
CA ARG A 131 3.94 -6.27 -5.06
C ARG A 131 5.44 -6.00 -4.96
N ASN A 132 5.82 -4.73 -4.81
CA ASN A 132 7.21 -4.31 -4.68
C ASN A 132 7.83 -4.88 -3.40
N CYS A 133 7.11 -4.83 -2.28
CA CYS A 133 7.56 -5.44 -1.03
C CYS A 133 7.88 -6.94 -1.21
N PHE A 134 7.04 -7.70 -1.90
CA PHE A 134 7.33 -9.11 -2.15
C PHE A 134 8.44 -9.31 -3.19
N ALA A 135 8.45 -8.55 -4.29
CA ALA A 135 9.46 -8.64 -5.34
C ALA A 135 10.87 -8.31 -4.82
N TRP A 136 10.98 -7.39 -3.86
CA TRP A 136 12.24 -6.96 -3.25
C TRP A 136 12.55 -7.68 -1.96
N ILE A 137 11.90 -8.82 -1.68
CA ILE A 137 12.13 -9.57 -0.42
C ILE A 137 13.60 -9.94 -0.22
N ASP A 138 14.34 -10.23 -1.29
CA ASP A 138 15.77 -10.52 -1.17
C ASP A 138 16.61 -9.29 -0.79
N GLU A 139 16.11 -8.08 -0.99
CA GLU A 139 16.80 -6.84 -0.64
C GLU A 139 16.64 -6.51 0.85
N TRP A 140 15.43 -6.66 1.40
CA TRP A 140 15.14 -6.27 2.78
C TRP A 140 15.12 -7.43 3.78
N PHE A 141 14.95 -8.69 3.35
CA PHE A 141 14.89 -9.81 4.28
C PHE A 141 16.21 -10.00 5.01
N GLY A 142 16.14 -10.01 6.35
CA GLY A 142 17.28 -10.14 7.25
C GLY A 142 17.92 -8.81 7.66
N LEU A 143 17.42 -7.66 7.17
CA LEU A 143 17.88 -6.36 7.66
C LEU A 143 17.42 -6.11 9.09
N THR A 144 18.30 -5.52 9.88
CA THR A 144 18.00 -4.98 11.21
C THR A 144 17.35 -3.61 11.12
N VAL A 145 16.67 -3.18 12.19
CA VAL A 145 16.09 -1.83 12.25
C VAL A 145 17.17 -0.75 12.15
N GLU A 146 18.34 -1.01 12.72
CA GLU A 146 19.51 -0.14 12.64
C GLU A 146 19.97 0.04 11.19
N GLN A 147 20.10 -1.05 10.42
CA GLN A 147 20.44 -0.99 9.00
C GLN A 147 19.38 -0.26 8.17
N ILE A 148 18.09 -0.44 8.49
CA ILE A 148 17.00 0.29 7.82
C ILE A 148 17.16 1.80 8.06
N ARG A 149 17.44 2.23 9.30
CA ARG A 149 17.65 3.63 9.63
C ARG A 149 18.86 4.24 8.91
N GLU A 150 19.95 3.47 8.77
CA GLU A 150 21.12 3.91 8.01
C GLU A 150 20.80 4.13 6.53
N LEU A 151 20.02 3.23 5.91
CA LEU A 151 19.56 3.37 4.53
C LEU A 151 18.62 4.57 4.34
N GLU A 152 17.71 4.82 5.30
CA GLU A 152 16.84 6.00 5.30
C GLU A 152 17.66 7.29 5.32
N GLN A 153 18.65 7.40 6.21
CA GLN A 153 19.54 8.56 6.29
C GLN A 153 20.35 8.79 5.00
N GLN A 154 20.88 7.73 4.39
CA GLN A 154 21.57 7.83 3.11
C GLN A 154 20.63 8.33 2.01
N SER A 155 19.42 7.78 1.92
CA SER A 155 18.42 8.21 0.93
C SER A 155 18.03 9.67 1.10
N ASP A 156 17.85 10.15 2.33
CA ASP A 156 17.46 11.54 2.58
C ASP A 156 18.58 12.50 2.17
N SER A 157 19.84 12.17 2.49
CA SER A 157 20.98 12.96 2.05
C SER A 157 21.13 13.02 0.52
N LEU A 158 20.82 11.93 -0.19
CA LEU A 158 20.86 11.89 -1.66
C LEU A 158 19.75 12.75 -2.28
N LYS A 159 18.55 12.78 -1.68
CA LYS A 159 17.44 13.64 -2.13
C LYS A 159 17.77 15.11 -1.92
N GLU A 160 18.42 15.47 -0.81
CA GLU A 160 18.88 16.84 -0.56
C GLU A 160 19.95 17.28 -1.57
N ILE A 161 20.89 16.39 -1.90
CA ILE A 161 21.91 16.65 -2.94
C ILE A 161 21.26 16.78 -4.31
N GLN A 162 20.33 15.90 -4.67
CA GLN A 162 19.64 15.96 -5.96
C GLN A 162 18.79 17.24 -6.10
N HIS A 163 18.05 17.61 -5.06
CA HIS A 163 17.30 18.87 -5.02
C HIS A 163 18.24 20.09 -5.13
N SER A 164 19.40 20.05 -4.47
CA SER A 164 20.42 21.10 -4.58
C SER A 164 21.05 21.16 -5.97
N CYS A 165 21.27 20.02 -6.62
CA CYS A 165 21.80 19.95 -7.99
C CYS A 165 20.79 20.45 -9.04
N GLU A 166 19.50 20.14 -8.88
CA GLU A 166 18.42 20.64 -9.75
C GLU A 166 18.22 22.16 -9.63
N LEU A 167 18.51 22.76 -8.48
CA LEU A 167 18.47 24.21 -8.29
C LEU A 167 19.71 24.94 -8.84
N LEU A 168 20.81 24.22 -9.09
CA LEU A 168 22.08 24.79 -9.59
C LEU A 168 22.21 24.75 -11.12
N TYR A 169 21.31 24.07 -11.82
CA TYR A 169 21.24 24.04 -13.28
C TYR A 169 19.81 24.29 -13.77
N PRO A 170 19.43 25.55 -14.06
CA PRO A 170 18.14 25.89 -14.67
C PRO A 170 18.01 25.42 -16.13
#